data_AF-A0A165G7Y7-F1
#
_entry.id   AF-A0A165G7Y7-F1
#
_cell.length_a   1.000
_cell.length_b   1.000
_cell.length_c   1.000
_cell.angle_alpha   90.00
_cell.angle_beta   90.00
_cell.angle_gamma   90.00
#
_symmetry.space_group_name_H-M   'P 1'
#
loop_
_entity.id
_entity.type
_entity.pdbx_description
1 polymer ?
#
loop_
_entity_poly.entity_id
_entity_poly.type
_entity_poly.pdbx_seq_one_letter_code
_entity_poly.pdbx_strand_id
1 'polypeptide(L)' 'MTGSSSSYKVGDSVEYRPIGGASDNVAHSTGEITSVEGSGEDARYTIRNGNTGKETTYQAMNIVGKSSNEK' A
#
# COMPACT_ATOMS: atom_id res chain seq x y z
N MET A 1 -13.54 16.31 -6.32
CA MET A 1 -12.93 16.74 -5.05
C MET A 1 -11.70 15.87 -4.83
N THR A 2 -10.54 16.53 -4.92
CA THR A 2 -9.15 16.11 -4.61
C THR A 2 -8.88 14.61 -4.44
N GLY A 3 -8.62 13.93 -5.56
CA GLY A 3 -7.78 12.73 -5.55
C GLY A 3 -6.36 13.18 -5.20
N SER A 4 -5.99 13.07 -3.93
CA SER A 4 -4.63 13.33 -3.49
C SER A 4 -3.70 12.41 -4.27
N SER A 5 -3.00 12.97 -5.25
CA SER A 5 -1.87 12.36 -5.96
C SER A 5 -0.70 12.21 -4.99
N SER A 6 -0.91 11.45 -3.91
CA SER A 6 0.07 11.24 -2.86
C SER A 6 0.96 10.09 -3.31
N SER A 7 1.93 10.40 -4.17
CA SER A 7 3.03 9.47 -4.45
C SER A 7 3.65 9.08 -3.12
N TYR A 8 3.58 7.80 -2.79
CA TYR A 8 4.14 7.27 -1.56
C TYR A 8 5.67 7.17 -1.63
N LYS A 9 6.34 7.17 -0.47
CA LYS A 9 7.81 7.11 -0.39
C LYS A 9 8.24 5.86 0.37
N VAL A 10 9.50 5.46 0.17
CA VAL A 10 10.09 4.40 1.00
C VAL A 10 10.08 4.83 2.47
N GLY A 11 9.62 3.95 3.35
CA GLY A 11 9.38 4.19 4.77
C GLY A 11 7.97 4.68 5.12
N ASP A 12 7.12 5.03 4.14
CA ASP A 12 5.72 5.35 4.43
C ASP A 12 4.96 4.08 4.84
N SER A 13 4.17 4.20 5.91
CA SER A 13 3.18 3.19 6.28
C SER A 13 1.92 3.38 5.45
N VAL A 14 1.50 2.33 4.74
CA VAL A 14 0.34 2.35 3.86
C VAL A 14 -0.60 1.21 4.16
N GLU A 15 -1.87 1.44 3.89
CA GLU A 15 -2.90 0.43 3.96
C GLU A 15 -3.21 -0.08 2.55
N TYR A 16 -3.20 -1.40 2.38
CA TYR A 16 -3.39 -2.06 1.10
C TYR A 16 -4.35 -3.24 1.24
N ARG A 17 -4.95 -3.62 0.10
CA ARG A 17 -5.86 -4.77 0.03
C ARG A 17 -5.14 -5.94 -0.65
N PRO A 18 -4.89 -7.05 0.06
CA PRO A 18 -4.28 -8.22 -0.55
C PRO A 18 -5.21 -8.83 -1.60
N ILE A 19 -4.66 -9.12 -2.78
CA ILE A 19 -5.39 -9.80 -3.86
C ILE A 19 -5.23 -11.30 -3.63
N GLY A 20 -6.25 -11.91 -3.02
CA GLY A 20 -6.31 -13.36 -2.80
C GLY A 20 -6.35 -13.75 -1.33
N GLY A 21 -7.53 -14.21 -0.90
CA GLY A 21 -7.74 -14.86 0.38
C GLY A 21 -9.17 -15.39 0.43
N ALA A 22 -9.32 -16.70 0.63
CA ALA A 22 -10.63 -17.31 0.87
C ALA A 22 -11.08 -16.95 2.29
N SER A 23 -11.65 -15.77 2.47
CA SER A 23 -12.54 -15.45 3.57
C SER A 23 -13.16 -14.10 3.35
N ASP A 24 -14.47 -14.07 3.51
CA ASP A 24 -15.43 -12.98 3.43
C ASP A 24 -15.20 -11.84 4.46
N ASN A 25 -13.97 -11.69 4.95
CA ASN A 25 -13.47 -10.63 5.81
C ASN A 25 -12.12 -10.16 5.27
N VAL A 26 -12.12 -9.43 4.14
CA VAL A 26 -10.88 -8.86 3.57
C VAL A 26 -10.38 -7.77 4.51
N ALA A 27 -9.63 -8.17 5.54
CA ALA A 27 -8.99 -7.28 6.48
C ALA A 27 -8.01 -6.40 5.71
N HIS A 28 -8.19 -5.10 5.82
CA HIS A 28 -7.22 -4.14 5.34
C HIS A 28 -5.88 -4.46 6.00
N SER A 29 -4.84 -4.64 5.18
CA SER A 29 -3.50 -4.94 5.68
C SER A 29 -2.67 -3.68 5.67
N THR A 30 -1.94 -3.47 6.75
CA THR A 30 -0.95 -2.40 6.82
C THR A 30 0.43 -2.95 6.51
N GLY A 31 1.23 -2.14 5.84
CA GLY A 31 2.61 -2.46 5.56
C GLY A 31 3.43 -1.20 5.33
N GLU A 32 4.73 -1.38 5.31
CA GLU A 32 5.68 -0.30 5.06
C GLU A 32 6.21 -0.40 3.63
N ILE A 33 6.30 0.72 2.95
CA ILE A 33 6.90 0.75 1.61
C ILE A 33 8.40 0.59 1.72
N THR A 34 8.94 -0.47 1.17
CA THR A 34 10.39 -0.71 1.11
C THR A 34 11.00 -0.27 -0.21
N SER A 35 10.19 -0.15 -1.28
CA SER A 35 10.68 0.28 -2.59
C SER A 35 9.59 0.94 -3.42
N VAL A 36 9.97 1.89 -4.27
CA VAL A 36 9.08 2.61 -5.19
C VAL A 36 9.70 2.61 -6.57
N GLU A 37 8.99 2.03 -7.53
CA GLU A 37 9.42 1.89 -8.92
C GLU A 37 8.45 2.64 -9.84
N GLY A 38 8.95 3.54 -10.67
CA GLY A 38 8.14 4.34 -11.58
C GLY A 38 7.54 5.59 -10.93
N SER A 39 6.57 6.21 -11.61
CA SER A 39 5.93 7.46 -11.18
C SER A 39 4.55 7.61 -11.82
N GLY A 40 3.64 8.28 -11.12
CA GLY A 40 2.27 8.52 -11.61
C GLY A 40 1.38 7.29 -11.48
N GLU A 41 0.60 7.01 -12.53
CA GLU A 41 -0.39 5.92 -12.55
C GLU A 41 0.25 4.52 -12.64
N ASP A 42 1.41 4.42 -13.29
CA ASP A 42 2.19 3.18 -13.44
C ASP A 42 3.15 2.91 -12.27
N ALA A 43 3.10 3.73 -11.22
CA ALA A 43 3.96 3.56 -10.05
C ALA A 43 3.65 2.25 -9.32
N ARG A 44 4.71 1.50 -9.03
CA ARG A 44 4.69 0.25 -8.29
C ARG A 44 5.36 0.47 -6.94
N TYR A 45 4.69 0.03 -5.88
CA TYR A 45 5.13 0.18 -4.51
C TYR A 45 5.32 -1.21 -3.92
N THR A 46 6.54 -1.51 -3.52
CA THR A 46 6.83 -2.73 -2.77
C THR A 46 6.49 -2.48 -1.31
N ILE A 47 5.50 -3.21 -0.82
CA ILE A 47 5.00 -3.09 0.54
C ILE A 47 5.41 -4.34 1.30
N ARG A 48 6.06 -4.15 2.45
CA ARG A 48 6.39 -5.22 3.39
C ARG A 48 5.32 -5.32 4.47
N ASN A 49 4.68 -6.46 4.55
CA ASN A 49 3.72 -6.74 5.61
C ASN A 49 4.47 -7.00 6.93
N GLY A 50 4.24 -6.18 7.96
CA GLY A 50 4.86 -6.37 9.27
C GLY A 50 4.44 -7.65 9.99
N ASN A 51 3.26 -8.20 9.69
CA ASN A 51 2.74 -9.42 10.32
C ASN A 51 3.39 -10.69 9.77
N THR A 52 3.61 -10.75 8.45
CA THR A 52 4.16 -11.95 7.78
C THR A 52 5.62 -11.80 7.34
N GLY A 53 6.16 -10.58 7.35
CA GLY A 53 7.48 -10.26 6.82
C GLY A 53 7.59 -10.34 5.30
N LYS A 54 6.51 -10.66 4.59
CA LYS A 54 6.49 -10.81 3.13
C LYS A 54 6.42 -9.44 2.46
N GLU A 55 7.19 -9.30 1.39
CA GLU A 55 7.17 -8.13 0.51
C GLU A 55 6.31 -8.44 -0.71
N THR A 56 5.48 -7.50 -1.11
CA THR A 56 4.64 -7.65 -2.29
C THR A 56 4.52 -6.31 -3.00
N THR A 57 4.70 -6.34 -4.31
CA THR A 57 4.62 -5.16 -5.14
C THR A 57 3.17 -4.92 -5.56
N TYR A 58 2.65 -3.76 -5.21
CA TYR A 58 1.29 -3.32 -5.53
C TYR A 58 1.35 -2.04 -6.37
N GLN A 59 0.40 -1.91 -7.29
CA GLN A 59 0.16 -0.63 -7.97
C GLN A 59 -0.58 0.34 -7.05
N ALA A 60 -0.47 1.64 -7.34
CA ALA A 60 -1.18 2.71 -6.63
C ALA A 60 -2.67 2.39 -6.40
N MET A 61 -3.34 1.78 -7.40
CA MET A 61 -4.76 1.40 -7.32
C MET A 61 -5.12 0.37 -6.23
N ASN A 62 -4.15 -0.42 -5.75
CA ASN A 62 -4.38 -1.43 -4.71
C ASN A 62 -4.08 -0.89 -3.30
N ILE A 63 -3.49 0.30 -3.23
CA ILE A 63 -3.21 1.00 -1.99
C ILE A 63 -4.43 1.83 -1.65
N VAL A 64 -5.04 1.55 -0.50
CA VAL A 64 -6.26 2.21 -0.04
C VAL A 64 -5.96 3.64 0.39
N GLY A 65 -4.81 3.84 1.04
CA GLY A 65 -4.40 5.15 1.52
C GLY A 65 -3.09 5.11 2.30
N LYS A 66 -2.55 6.29 2.61
CA LYS A 66 -1.50 6.38 3.63
C LYS A 66 -2.13 6.05 4.97
N SER A 67 -1.44 5.25 5.77
CA SER A 67 -1.76 5.05 7.18
C SER A 67 -1.30 6.27 8.01
N SER A 68 -1.53 7.48 7.49
CA SER A 68 -1.31 8.73 8.20
C SER A 68 -2.55 8.96 9.06
N ASN A 69 -2.53 8.43 10.28
CA ASN A 69 -3.44 8.90 11.31
C ASN A 69 -2.99 10.31 11.70
N GLU A 70 -3.29 11.30 10.85
CA GLU A 70 -3.10 12.71 11.17
C GLU A 70 -4.26 13.13 12.08
N LYS A 71 -3.94 13.49 13.31
CA LYS A 71 -4.86 14.00 14.32
C LYS A 71 -4.50 15.43 14.67
#